data_AF-A0A5C5W597-F1
#
_entry.id   AF-A0A5C5W597-F1
#
_cell.length_a   1.000
_cell.length_b   1.000
_cell.length_c   1.000
_cell.angle_alpha   90.00
_cell.angle_beta   90.00
_cell.angle_gamma   90.00
#
_symmetry.space_group_name_H-M   'P 1'
#
loop_
_entity.id
_entity.type
_entity.pdbx_description
1 polymer ?
#
loop_
_entity_poly.entity_id
_entity_poly.type
_entity_poly.pdbx_seq_one_letter_code
_entity_poly.pdbx_strand_id
1 'polypeptide(L)'
;MSSTEAHSTALIHEFHARQLVPLAEKLVAQGRAVMPLEPEPAVASYYEQRKKTSMSPTDFEVFGTAQVGDFRDALAQLWKSQGWSELAPLAPGLAEIAQAVYFVEDRDEEVSPFLYVMF
;
A
#
# COMPACT_ATOMS: atom_id res chain seq x y z
N MET A 1 -22.82 9.43 -4.66
CA MET A 1 -21.60 8.79 -5.16
C MET A 1 -21.07 9.64 -6.29
N SER A 2 -19.92 10.27 -6.08
CA SER A 2 -19.28 11.11 -7.09
C SER A 2 -18.75 10.23 -8.22
N SER A 3 -18.76 10.70 -9.47
CA SER A 3 -18.33 9.92 -10.64
C SER A 3 -16.90 9.36 -10.51
N THR A 4 -16.03 10.05 -9.75
CA THR A 4 -14.68 9.61 -9.42
C THR A 4 -14.64 8.35 -8.53
N GLU A 5 -15.54 8.23 -7.55
CA GLU A 5 -15.64 7.05 -6.67
C GLU A 5 -16.11 5.81 -7.44
N ALA A 6 -17.06 5.99 -8.35
CA ALA A 6 -17.56 4.91 -9.19
C ALA A 6 -16.46 4.39 -10.15
N HIS A 7 -15.64 5.30 -10.69
CA HIS A 7 -14.53 4.96 -11.56
C HIS A 7 -13.40 4.21 -10.84
N SER A 8 -12.96 4.71 -9.67
CA SER A 8 -11.91 4.04 -8.89
C SER A 8 -12.34 2.66 -8.41
N THR A 9 -13.60 2.52 -7.98
CA THR A 9 -14.18 1.22 -7.59
C THR A 9 -14.15 0.22 -8.75
N ALA A 10 -14.50 0.64 -9.97
CA ALA A 10 -14.44 -0.21 -11.15
C ALA A 10 -13.00 -0.67 -11.48
N LEU A 11 -12.03 0.25 -11.42
CA LEU A 11 -10.61 -0.07 -11.62
C LEU A 11 -10.10 -1.09 -10.60
N ILE A 12 -10.47 -0.94 -9.32
CA ILE A 12 -10.11 -1.88 -8.26
C ILE A 12 -10.68 -3.26 -8.53
N HIS A 13 -11.97 -3.37 -8.90
CA HIS A 13 -12.59 -4.65 -9.20
C HIS A 13 -11.93 -5.34 -10.41
N GLU A 14 -11.61 -4.58 -11.46
CA GLU A 14 -10.94 -5.11 -12.64
C GLU A 14 -9.53 -5.61 -12.30
N PHE A 15 -8.73 -4.80 -11.60
CA PHE A 15 -7.40 -5.18 -11.16
C PHE A 15 -7.43 -6.46 -10.30
N HIS A 16 -8.36 -6.52 -9.35
CA HIS A 16 -8.53 -7.68 -8.49
C HIS A 16 -8.82 -8.95 -9.31
N ALA A 17 -9.82 -8.90 -10.20
CA ALA A 17 -10.27 -10.06 -10.96
C ALA A 17 -9.26 -10.50 -12.03
N ARG A 18 -8.60 -9.56 -12.72
CA ARG A 18 -7.76 -9.85 -13.89
C ARG A 18 -6.29 -10.04 -13.59
N GLN A 19 -5.79 -9.45 -12.49
CA GLN A 19 -4.36 -9.46 -12.20
C GLN A 19 -4.07 -10.14 -10.86
N LEU A 20 -4.74 -9.72 -9.79
CA LEU A 20 -4.42 -10.19 -8.44
C LEU A 20 -4.83 -11.65 -8.21
N VAL A 21 -6.09 -12.00 -8.51
CA VAL A 21 -6.61 -13.36 -8.30
C VAL A 21 -5.82 -14.42 -9.09
N PRO A 22 -5.57 -14.25 -10.42
CA PRO A 22 -4.80 -15.23 -11.17
C PRO A 22 -3.38 -15.42 -10.65
N LEU A 23 -2.74 -14.34 -10.19
CA LEU A 23 -1.41 -14.42 -9.60
C LEU A 23 -1.44 -15.16 -8.25
N ALA A 24 -2.42 -14.87 -7.40
CA ALA A 24 -2.60 -15.54 -6.11
C ALA A 24 -2.82 -17.05 -6.30
N GLU A 25 -3.71 -17.44 -7.23
CA GLU A 25 -3.96 -18.85 -7.57
C GLU A 25 -2.68 -19.54 -8.06
N LYS A 26 -1.89 -18.87 -8.89
CA LYS A 26 -0.60 -19.39 -9.36
C LYS A 26 0.38 -19.60 -8.21
N LEU A 27 0.48 -18.66 -7.27
CA LEU A 27 1.39 -18.76 -6.13
C LEU A 27 0.98 -19.89 -5.18
N VAL A 28 -0.33 -20.04 -4.93
CA VAL A 28 -0.88 -21.16 -4.15
C VAL A 28 -0.59 -22.50 -4.84
N ALA A 29 -0.80 -22.60 -6.15
CA ALA A 29 -0.50 -23.80 -6.93
C ALA A 29 1.00 -24.17 -6.91
N GLN A 30 1.88 -23.18 -6.75
CA GLN A 30 3.33 -23.36 -6.57
C GLN A 30 3.72 -23.73 -5.13
N GLY A 31 2.75 -23.92 -4.23
CA GLY A 31 2.97 -24.28 -2.84
C GLY A 31 3.51 -23.12 -1.98
N ARG A 32 3.45 -21.87 -2.48
CA ARG A 32 3.78 -20.72 -1.63
C ARG A 32 2.60 -20.43 -0.70
N ALA A 33 2.89 -20.40 0.61
CA ALA A 33 1.96 -19.87 1.58
C ALA A 33 1.85 -18.35 1.40
N VAL A 34 0.73 -17.90 0.83
CA VAL A 34 0.47 -16.47 0.57
C VAL A 34 0.07 -15.74 1.86
N MET A 35 -0.47 -16.46 2.84
CA MET A 35 -0.80 -15.94 4.16
C MET A 35 -0.77 -17.08 5.19
N PRO A 36 -0.13 -16.89 6.36
CA PRO A 36 -0.26 -17.86 7.44
C PRO A 36 -1.70 -17.81 7.98
N LEU A 37 -2.46 -18.88 7.72
CA LEU A 37 -3.86 -19.01 8.18
C LEU A 37 -3.95 -19.45 9.65
N GLU A 38 -2.84 -19.94 10.20
CA GLU A 38 -2.74 -20.43 11.56
C GLU A 38 -1.64 -19.69 12.33
N PRO A 39 -1.78 -19.57 13.66
CA PRO A 39 -0.71 -19.05 14.49
C PRO A 39 0.55 -19.90 14.32
N GLU A 40 1.70 -19.27 14.10
CA GLU A 40 2.98 -19.96 14.04
C GLU A 40 3.40 -20.44 15.44
N PRO A 41 3.41 -21.77 15.70
CA PRO A 41 3.63 -22.30 17.04
C PRO A 41 5.05 -22.09 17.54
N ALA A 42 6.00 -21.78 16.64
CA ALA A 42 7.38 -21.49 16.95
C ALA A 42 7.60 -20.04 17.46
N VAL A 43 6.61 -19.17 17.34
CA VAL A 43 6.71 -17.75 17.71
C VAL A 43 6.06 -17.51 19.07
N ALA A 44 6.87 -17.12 20.06
CA ALA A 44 6.40 -16.88 21.42
C ALA A 44 5.53 -15.61 21.56
N SER A 45 5.66 -14.65 20.64
CA SER A 45 4.92 -13.40 20.63
C SER A 45 4.94 -12.78 19.23
N TYR A 46 3.78 -12.31 18.76
CA TYR A 46 3.67 -11.49 17.54
C TYR A 46 4.04 -10.03 17.76
N TYR A 47 4.30 -9.63 19.01
CA TYR A 47 4.76 -8.28 19.34
C TYR A 47 6.28 -8.22 19.26
N GLU A 48 6.78 -7.32 18.41
CA GLU A 48 8.17 -6.92 18.43
C GLU A 48 8.40 -5.81 19.46
N GLN A 49 9.47 -5.94 20.24
CA GLN A 49 9.90 -4.87 21.13
C GLN A 49 10.57 -3.77 20.30
N ARG A 50 9.94 -2.59 20.28
CA ARG A 50 10.44 -1.44 19.53
C ARG A 50 11.81 -1.01 20.05
N LYS A 51 12.82 -0.98 19.17
CA LYS A 51 14.16 -0.46 19.49
C LYS A 51 14.19 1.07 19.63
N LYS A 52 13.30 1.76 18.93
CA LYS A 52 13.14 3.22 18.94
C LYS A 52 11.75 3.55 19.49
N THR A 53 11.69 4.29 20.59
CA THR A 53 10.44 4.62 21.31
C THR A 53 9.92 6.03 21.03
N SER A 54 10.71 6.87 20.36
CA SER A 54 10.33 8.21 19.91
C SER A 54 10.57 8.37 18.41
N MET A 55 9.66 9.03 17.69
CA MET A 55 9.80 9.31 16.26
C MET A 55 10.27 10.75 16.05
N SER A 56 11.15 10.97 15.07
CA SER A 56 11.48 12.28 14.52
C SER A 56 10.65 12.55 13.25
N PRO A 57 10.49 13.81 12.81
CA PRO A 57 9.79 14.13 11.57
C PRO A 57 10.30 13.31 10.36
N THR A 58 11.61 13.09 10.28
CA THR A 58 12.25 12.28 9.24
C THR A 58 11.83 10.79 9.22
N ASP A 59 11.31 10.27 10.33
CA ASP A 59 10.76 8.90 10.38
C ASP A 59 9.38 8.79 9.71
N PHE A 60 8.73 9.91 9.40
CA PHE A 60 7.46 9.95 8.69
C PHE A 60 7.65 10.10 7.16
N GLU A 61 8.83 10.52 6.71
CA GLU A 61 9.10 10.89 5.31
C GLU A 61 9.69 9.76 4.47
N VAL A 62 9.61 8.51 4.94
CA VAL A 62 10.50 7.45 4.47
C VAL A 62 10.33 7.15 2.97
N PHE A 63 9.14 7.36 2.39
CA PHE A 63 8.91 7.15 0.95
C PHE A 63 7.82 8.06 0.39
N GLY A 64 8.07 9.37 0.38
CA GLY A 64 7.29 10.28 -0.46
C GLY A 64 7.66 10.06 -1.93
N THR A 65 6.74 9.52 -2.73
CA THR A 65 6.90 9.50 -4.18
C THR A 65 6.28 10.78 -4.72
N ALA A 66 7.08 11.60 -5.39
CA ALA A 66 6.61 12.90 -5.89
C ALA A 66 5.61 12.72 -7.04
N GLN A 67 5.71 11.60 -7.77
CA GLN A 67 4.86 11.27 -8.90
C GLN A 67 4.43 9.80 -8.85
N VAL A 68 3.26 9.51 -9.42
CA VAL A 68 2.71 8.14 -9.53
C VAL A 68 3.64 7.20 -10.32
N GLY A 69 4.42 7.73 -11.26
CA GLY A 69 5.46 6.96 -11.96
C GLY A 69 6.56 6.44 -11.03
N ASP A 70 7.02 7.28 -10.10
CA ASP A 70 8.02 6.91 -9.10
C ASP A 70 7.48 5.84 -8.15
N PHE A 71 6.20 5.94 -7.79
CA PHE A 71 5.49 4.92 -7.00
C PHE A 71 5.51 3.55 -7.69
N ARG A 72 5.15 3.50 -8.98
CA ARG A 72 5.18 2.26 -9.76
C ARG A 72 6.56 1.60 -9.71
N ASP A 73 7.60 2.37 -9.98
CA ASP A 73 8.96 1.84 -10.13
C ASP A 73 9.55 1.44 -8.78
N ALA A 74 9.34 2.26 -7.75
CA ALA A 74 9.75 1.96 -6.38
C ALA A 74 9.06 0.69 -5.84
N LEU A 75 7.76 0.53 -6.09
CA LEU A 75 7.00 -0.65 -5.64
C LEU A 75 7.48 -1.93 -6.34
N ALA A 76 7.71 -1.87 -7.64
CA ALA A 76 8.25 -3.00 -8.40
C ALA A 76 9.66 -3.38 -7.93
N GLN A 77 10.51 -2.39 -7.62
CA GLN A 77 11.85 -2.63 -7.08
C GLN A 77 11.81 -3.21 -5.68
N LEU A 78 10.92 -2.71 -4.81
CA LEU A 78 10.74 -3.20 -3.45
C LEU A 78 10.45 -4.70 -3.44
N TRP A 79 9.44 -5.13 -4.20
CA TRP A 79 9.09 -6.55 -4.24
C TRP A 79 10.19 -7.43 -4.82
N LYS A 80 10.90 -6.97 -5.86
CA LYS A 80 12.07 -7.68 -6.37
C LYS A 80 13.14 -7.83 -5.28
N SER A 81 13.42 -6.77 -4.52
CA SER A 81 14.43 -6.79 -3.45
C SER A 81 14.08 -7.73 -2.30
N GLN A 82 12.78 -7.94 -2.06
CA GLN A 82 12.26 -8.87 -1.05
C GLN A 82 12.09 -10.32 -1.55
N GLY A 83 12.49 -10.62 -2.79
CA GLY A 83 12.37 -11.96 -3.37
C GLY A 83 10.99 -12.27 -3.98
N TRP A 84 10.12 -11.27 -4.12
CA TRP A 84 8.77 -11.38 -4.67
C TRP A 84 8.68 -10.79 -6.08
N SER A 85 9.59 -11.21 -6.97
CA SER A 85 9.67 -10.71 -8.35
C SER A 85 8.37 -10.90 -9.15
N GLU A 86 7.57 -11.90 -8.79
CA GLU A 86 6.29 -12.25 -9.40
C GLU A 86 5.21 -11.19 -9.15
N LEU A 87 5.36 -10.37 -8.10
CA LEU A 87 4.45 -9.26 -7.79
C LEU A 87 4.75 -8.00 -8.61
N ALA A 88 5.99 -7.83 -9.09
CA ALA A 88 6.41 -6.63 -9.83
C ALA A 88 5.51 -6.26 -11.03
N PRO A 89 4.94 -7.21 -11.80
CA PRO A 89 3.99 -6.91 -12.87
C PRO A 89 2.68 -6.25 -12.42
N LEU A 90 2.32 -6.32 -11.14
CA LEU A 90 1.12 -5.67 -10.59
C LEU A 90 1.28 -4.17 -10.35
N ALA A 91 2.52 -3.68 -10.27
CA ALA A 91 2.82 -2.30 -9.91
C ALA A 91 2.15 -1.24 -10.83
N PRO A 92 2.07 -1.42 -12.17
CA PRO A 92 1.37 -0.48 -13.04
C PRO A 92 -0.13 -0.34 -12.72
N GLY A 93 -0.82 -1.46 -12.47
CA GLY A 93 -2.26 -1.43 -12.15
C GLY A 93 -2.53 -0.75 -10.81
N LEU A 94 -1.65 -0.95 -9.82
CA LEU A 94 -1.74 -0.23 -8.55
C LEU A 94 -1.44 1.25 -8.68
N ALA A 95 -0.51 1.64 -9.56
CA ALA A 95 -0.22 3.04 -9.84
C ALA A 95 -1.41 3.75 -10.50
N GLU A 96 -2.12 3.07 -11.42
CA GLU A 96 -3.35 3.57 -12.02
C GLU A 96 -4.46 3.76 -10.98
N ILE A 97 -4.67 2.79 -10.09
CA ILE A 97 -5.60 2.92 -8.97
C ILE A 97 -5.19 4.07 -8.06
N ALA A 98 -3.91 4.17 -7.69
CA ALA A 98 -3.37 5.23 -6.85
C ALA A 98 -3.66 6.61 -7.45
N GLN A 99 -3.51 6.76 -8.77
CA GLN A 99 -3.85 8.00 -9.48
C GLN A 99 -5.34 8.30 -9.44
N ALA A 100 -6.20 7.28 -9.57
CA ALA A 100 -7.66 7.44 -9.58
C ALA A 100 -8.25 7.76 -8.20
N VAL A 101 -7.59 7.30 -7.12
CA VAL A 101 -7.97 7.62 -5.73
C VAL A 101 -7.23 8.84 -5.17
N TYR A 102 -6.25 9.35 -5.90
CA TYR A 102 -5.49 10.53 -5.49
C TYR A 102 -6.43 11.73 -5.40
N PHE A 103 -6.56 12.25 -4.20
CA PHE A 103 -7.33 13.46 -3.91
C PHE A 103 -6.38 14.46 -3.24
N VAL A 104 -6.28 15.64 -3.83
CA VAL A 104 -5.67 16.79 -3.17
C VAL A 104 -6.78 17.47 -2.42
N GLU A 105 -6.73 17.43 -1.09
CA GLU A 105 -7.63 18.20 -0.26
C GLU A 105 -7.33 19.68 -0.51
N ASP A 106 -8.35 20.44 -0.95
CA ASP A 106 -8.25 21.89 -1.00
C ASP A 106 -8.03 22.36 0.44
N ARG A 107 -6.80 22.81 0.74
CA ARG A 107 -6.52 23.54 1.98
C ARG A 107 -7.21 24.89 1.89
N ASP A 108 -8.50 24.93 2.15
CA ASP A 108 -9.10 26.15 2.67
C ASP A 108 -8.59 26.27 4.10
N GLU A 109 -7.63 27.17 4.30
CA GLU A 109 -6.91 27.40 5.56
C GLU A 109 -7.78 28.02 6.67
N GLU A 110 -9.07 27.67 6.74
CA GLU A 110 -9.88 27.93 7.92
C GLU A 110 -9.67 26.81 8.94
N VAL A 111 -8.52 26.86 9.61
CA VAL A 111 -8.26 26.06 10.81
C VAL A 111 -9.37 26.39 11.80
N SER A 112 -10.26 25.42 12.05
CA SER A 112 -11.30 25.54 13.05
C SER A 112 -10.68 25.97 14.39
N PRO A 113 -11.14 27.05 15.03
CA PRO A 113 -10.57 27.57 16.29
C PRO A 113 -10.70 26.57 17.46
N PHE A 114 -11.32 25.41 17.24
CA PHE A 114 -11.44 24.33 18.21
C PHE A 114 -10.33 23.27 18.12
N LEU A 115 -9.41 23.35 17.14
CA LEU A 115 -8.22 22.50 17.09
C LEU A 115 -7.05 23.19 17.79
N TYR A 116 -6.75 22.76 19.02
CA TYR A 116 -5.50 23.11 19.70
C TYR A 116 -4.33 22.35 19.05
N VAL A 117 -3.46 23.08 18.36
CA VAL A 117 -2.13 22.57 17.99
C VAL A 117 -1.25 22.68 19.23
N MET A 118 -0.92 21.56 19.89
CA MET A 118 0.20 21.53 20.84
C MET A 118 1.45 21.09 20.09
N PHE A 119 2.42 22.00 20.00
CA PHE A 119 3.76 21.79 19.46
C PHE A 119 4.58 20.84 20.32
#